data_AF-A0A3R7Y3D9-F1
#
_entry.id   AF-A0A3R7Y3D9-F1
#
_cell.length_a   1.000
_cell.length_b   1.000
_cell.length_c   1.000
_cell.angle_alpha   90.00
_cell.angle_beta   90.00
_cell.angle_gamma   90.00
#
_symmetry.space_group_name_H-M   'P 1'
#
loop_
_entity.id
_entity.type
_entity.pdbx_description
1 polymer ?
#
loop_
_entity_poly.entity_id
_entity_poly.type
_entity_poly.pdbx_seq_one_letter_code
_entity_poly.pdbx_strand_id
1 'polypeptide(L)'
;MKLATTLAVAIVLVDSVTEANGVCYSPWRTKEGFGWNTLQNDMNQLKPYFTSIRTYHAKFIDINAIDMAAAANLRIAVGVQMFDRNGIENEIQAVCEGYSRNSWAVEAVLVGNENVRNGDFGQYSVDELIYYIG
;
A
#
# COMPACT_ATOMS: atom_id res chain seq x y z
N MET A 1 18.51 -29.56 -48.98
CA MET A 1 17.90 -29.04 -47.72
C MET A 1 18.64 -27.77 -47.32
N LYS A 2 17.97 -26.61 -47.32
CA LYS A 2 18.51 -25.37 -46.73
C LYS A 2 17.97 -25.29 -45.30
N LEU A 3 18.86 -25.36 -44.30
CA LEU A 3 18.47 -25.11 -42.91
C LEU A 3 18.29 -23.60 -42.73
N ALA A 4 17.06 -23.16 -42.49
CA ALA A 4 16.77 -21.83 -42.01
C ALA A 4 17.07 -21.80 -40.51
N THR A 5 17.98 -20.92 -40.09
CA THR A 5 18.30 -20.72 -38.67
C THR A 5 17.40 -19.60 -38.16
N THR A 6 16.43 -19.94 -37.31
CA THR A 6 15.52 -18.98 -36.69
C THR A 6 16.23 -18.32 -35.50
N LEU A 7 16.42 -17.01 -35.55
CA LEU A 7 16.98 -16.22 -34.45
C LEU A 7 15.84 -15.90 -33.46
N ALA A 8 15.90 -16.45 -32.25
CA ALA A 8 15.00 -16.07 -31.17
C ALA A 8 15.49 -14.76 -30.54
N VAL A 9 14.70 -13.68 -30.68
CA VAL A 9 14.95 -12.41 -29.98
C VAL A 9 14.34 -12.53 -28.59
N ALA A 10 15.18 -12.57 -27.56
CA ALA A 10 14.73 -12.44 -26.18
C ALA A 10 14.37 -10.96 -25.92
N ILE A 11 13.08 -10.66 -25.79
CA ILE A 11 12.63 -9.35 -25.30
C ILE A 11 12.87 -9.34 -23.80
N VAL A 12 13.90 -8.63 -23.37
CA VAL A 12 14.09 -8.30 -21.95
C VAL A 12 13.13 -7.16 -21.66
N LEU A 13 12.03 -7.45 -20.97
CA LEU A 13 11.20 -6.42 -20.34
C LEU A 13 12.07 -5.79 -19.26
N VAL A 14 12.65 -4.63 -19.57
CA VAL A 14 13.27 -3.78 -18.56
C VAL A 14 12.10 -3.19 -17.79
N ASP A 15 11.84 -3.68 -16.59
CA ASP A 15 10.99 -2.95 -15.65
C ASP A 15 11.68 -1.61 -15.44
N SER A 16 11.18 -0.57 -16.09
CA SER A 16 11.55 0.79 -15.75
C SER A 16 11.10 0.95 -14.31
N VAL A 17 12.05 0.90 -13.37
CA VAL A 17 11.82 1.35 -12.01
C VAL A 17 11.56 2.84 -12.14
N THR A 18 10.31 3.21 -12.42
CA THR A 18 9.85 4.58 -12.29
C THR A 18 10.17 4.96 -10.86
N GLU A 19 11.08 5.92 -10.71
CA GLU A 19 11.39 6.51 -9.41
C GLU A 19 10.06 6.81 -8.73
N ALA A 20 9.85 6.24 -7.54
CA ALA A 20 8.57 6.34 -6.85
C ALA A 20 8.35 7.80 -6.45
N ASN A 21 7.64 8.57 -7.28
CA ASN A 21 7.17 9.89 -6.92
C ASN A 21 5.91 9.70 -6.06
N GLY A 22 6.16 9.52 -4.76
CA GLY A 22 5.15 9.15 -3.78
C GLY A 22 4.61 10.35 -2.99
N VAL A 23 3.37 10.22 -2.50
CA VAL A 23 2.77 11.16 -1.54
C VAL A 23 2.12 10.41 -0.37
N CYS A 24 2.24 10.95 0.84
CA CYS A 24 1.49 10.41 1.99
C CYS A 24 0.02 10.81 1.88
N TYR A 25 -0.89 9.85 2.07
CA TYR A 25 -2.32 10.06 1.94
C TYR A 25 -3.09 9.57 3.16
N SER A 26 -4.04 10.38 3.61
CA SER A 26 -5.03 10.03 4.62
C SER A 26 -6.36 10.71 4.29
N PRO A 27 -7.48 9.97 4.28
CA PRO A 27 -8.78 10.51 3.87
C PRO A 27 -9.55 11.24 4.97
N TRP A 28 -8.99 11.33 6.19
CA TRP A 28 -9.67 11.89 7.35
C TRP A 28 -9.95 13.39 7.14
N ARG A 29 -11.22 13.69 6.82
CA ARG A 29 -11.74 15.03 6.54
C ARG A 29 -13.05 15.19 7.32
N THR A 30 -13.06 16.14 8.25
CA THR A 30 -14.23 16.57 9.03
C THR A 30 -15.09 15.43 9.62
N LYS A 31 -16.28 15.74 10.16
CA LYS A 31 -17.14 14.75 10.86
C LYS A 31 -18.05 13.95 9.91
N GLU A 32 -18.09 14.32 8.64
CA GLU A 32 -19.12 13.85 7.68
C GLU A 32 -18.83 12.45 7.12
N GLY A 33 -17.69 11.86 7.48
CA GLY A 33 -17.26 10.56 6.95
C GLY A 33 -16.88 10.64 5.47
N PHE A 34 -16.43 9.52 4.92
CA PHE A 34 -16.13 9.40 3.50
C PHE A 34 -16.41 7.97 3.03
N GLY A 35 -16.55 7.79 1.72
CA GLY A 35 -16.75 6.49 1.10
C GLY A 35 -15.94 6.34 -0.18
N TRP A 36 -16.22 5.27 -0.93
CA TRP A 36 -15.46 4.88 -2.12
C TRP A 36 -15.31 6.02 -3.13
N ASN A 37 -16.41 6.69 -3.47
CA ASN A 37 -16.39 7.78 -4.45
C ASN A 37 -15.50 8.95 -4.00
N THR A 38 -15.50 9.26 -2.70
CA THR A 38 -14.66 10.34 -2.17
C THR A 38 -13.18 9.96 -2.27
N LEU A 39 -12.83 8.72 -1.95
CA LEU A 39 -11.46 8.21 -2.08
C LEU A 39 -11.00 8.18 -3.55
N GLN A 40 -11.84 7.71 -4.47
CA GLN A 40 -11.53 7.72 -5.91
C GLN A 40 -11.34 9.14 -6.46
N ASN A 41 -12.14 10.10 -5.98
CA ASN A 41 -11.96 11.50 -6.34
C ASN A 41 -10.63 12.07 -5.84
N ASP A 42 -10.19 11.69 -4.64
CA ASP A 42 -8.86 12.06 -4.15
C ASP A 42 -7.76 11.46 -5.04
N MET A 43 -7.85 10.17 -5.36
CA MET A 43 -6.85 9.51 -6.20
C MET A 43 -6.78 10.13 -7.61
N ASN A 44 -7.92 10.53 -8.18
CA ASN A 44 -7.96 11.23 -9.46
C ASN A 44 -7.26 12.60 -9.44
N GLN A 45 -7.18 13.26 -8.29
CA GLN A 45 -6.41 14.49 -8.12
C GLN A 45 -4.91 14.22 -7.96
N LEU A 46 -4.54 13.09 -7.35
CA LEU A 46 -3.14 12.73 -7.11
C LEU A 46 -2.44 12.13 -8.34
N LYS A 47 -3.13 11.25 -9.09
CA LYS A 47 -2.53 10.46 -10.18
C LYS A 47 -1.89 11.25 -11.35
N PRO A 48 -2.24 12.51 -11.64
CA PRO A 48 -1.50 13.30 -12.62
C PRO A 48 -0.08 13.68 -12.17
N TYR A 49 0.19 13.64 -10.86
CA TYR A 49 1.43 14.13 -10.26
C TYR A 49 2.27 13.03 -9.62
N PHE A 50 1.62 12.01 -9.07
CA PHE A 50 2.26 10.95 -8.29
C PHE A 50 2.03 9.58 -8.92
N THR A 51 3.01 8.69 -8.75
CA THR A 51 2.94 7.30 -9.22
C THR A 51 2.69 6.32 -8.07
N SER A 52 2.89 6.75 -6.83
CA SER A 52 2.68 5.96 -5.62
C SER A 52 2.04 6.78 -4.50
N ILE A 53 1.38 6.11 -3.56
CA ILE A 53 0.93 6.69 -2.30
C ILE A 53 1.46 5.89 -1.10
N ARG A 54 1.65 6.56 0.04
CA ARG A 54 1.83 5.91 1.34
C ARG A 54 0.58 6.13 2.19
N THR A 55 0.00 5.05 2.72
CA THR A 55 -1.08 5.15 3.71
C THR A 55 -0.59 4.78 5.11
N TYR A 56 -1.36 5.17 6.13
CA TYR A 56 -1.10 4.81 7.52
C TYR A 56 -2.01 3.67 8.02
N HIS A 57 -3.02 3.33 7.23
CA HIS A 57 -3.97 2.25 7.45
C HIS A 57 -4.05 1.40 6.18
N ALA A 58 -4.32 0.12 6.34
CA ALA A 58 -4.66 -0.82 5.28
C ALA A 58 -6.16 -0.79 5.01
N LYS A 59 -6.96 -0.32 5.98
CA LYS A 59 -8.41 -0.19 5.87
C LYS A 59 -8.90 1.19 6.32
N PHE A 60 -9.65 1.86 5.45
CA PHE A 60 -10.36 3.10 5.78
C PHE A 60 -11.85 2.82 5.94
N ILE A 61 -12.33 2.76 7.18
CA ILE A 61 -13.69 2.29 7.52
C ILE A 61 -13.87 0.84 7.01
N ASP A 62 -14.53 0.66 5.86
CA ASP A 62 -14.76 -0.64 5.21
C ASP A 62 -14.08 -0.78 3.85
N ILE A 63 -13.21 0.18 3.50
CA ILE A 63 -12.55 0.22 2.20
C ILE A 63 -11.08 -0.17 2.35
N ASN A 64 -10.65 -1.15 1.57
CA ASN A 64 -9.26 -1.57 1.50
C ASN A 64 -8.41 -0.53 0.74
N ALA A 65 -7.30 -0.08 1.36
CA ALA A 65 -6.44 0.94 0.79
C ALA A 65 -5.72 0.48 -0.49
N ILE A 66 -5.39 -0.82 -0.59
CA ILE A 66 -4.75 -1.39 -1.77
C ILE A 66 -5.73 -1.41 -2.95
N ASP A 67 -6.97 -1.83 -2.71
CA ASP A 67 -8.01 -1.81 -3.76
C ASP A 67 -8.29 -0.39 -4.25
N MET A 68 -8.30 0.59 -3.34
CA MET A 68 -8.44 2.01 -3.68
C MET A 68 -7.32 2.50 -4.61
N ALA A 69 -6.05 2.21 -4.27
CA ALA A 69 -4.89 2.61 -5.07
C ALA A 69 -4.87 1.91 -6.43
N ALA A 70 -5.11 0.60 -6.44
CA ALA A 70 -5.14 -0.21 -7.67
C ALA A 70 -6.21 0.27 -8.65
N ALA A 71 -7.42 0.60 -8.16
CA ALA A 71 -8.48 1.16 -8.99
C ALA A 71 -8.12 2.51 -9.65
N ALA A 72 -7.17 3.24 -9.07
CA ALA A 72 -6.66 4.50 -9.61
C ALA A 72 -5.39 4.36 -10.46
N ASN A 73 -4.91 3.12 -10.67
CA ASN A 73 -3.64 2.81 -11.34
C ASN A 73 -2.42 3.42 -10.64
N LEU A 74 -2.44 3.45 -9.30
CA LEU A 74 -1.33 3.92 -8.45
C LEU A 74 -0.70 2.75 -7.69
N ARG A 75 0.59 2.85 -7.43
CA ARG A 75 1.27 1.96 -6.48
C ARG A 75 1.02 2.42 -5.04
N ILE A 76 1.27 1.53 -4.06
CA ILE A 76 1.03 1.81 -2.65
C ILE A 76 2.09 1.18 -1.72
N ALA A 77 2.65 2.01 -0.85
CA ALA A 77 3.26 1.59 0.41
C ALA A 77 2.18 1.59 1.50
N VAL A 78 1.60 0.42 1.77
CA VAL A 78 0.45 0.29 2.68
C VAL A 78 0.92 0.25 4.13
N GLY A 79 0.32 1.08 4.99
CA GLY A 79 0.59 1.06 6.42
C GLY A 79 -0.36 0.13 7.18
N VAL A 80 0.13 -0.54 8.21
CA VAL A 80 -0.70 -1.24 9.21
C VAL A 80 -0.79 -0.34 10.44
N GLN A 81 -1.99 0.16 10.75
CA GLN A 81 -2.17 0.96 11.96
C GLN A 81 -2.19 0.08 13.22
N MET A 82 -1.50 0.55 14.26
CA MET A 82 -1.32 -0.12 15.54
C MET A 82 -1.83 0.68 16.75
N PHE A 83 -2.61 1.75 16.55
CA PHE A 83 -3.16 2.55 17.65
C PHE A 83 -4.12 1.76 18.56
N ASP A 84 -4.93 0.86 17.98
CA ASP A 84 -5.79 -0.07 18.72
C ASP A 84 -5.27 -1.50 18.53
N ARG A 85 -4.78 -2.11 19.62
CA ARG A 85 -4.23 -3.46 19.60
C ARG A 85 -5.23 -4.50 19.09
N ASN A 86 -6.53 -4.33 19.38
CA ASN A 86 -7.57 -5.25 18.91
C ASN A 86 -7.85 -5.11 17.41
N GLY A 87 -7.43 -3.99 16.80
CA GLY A 87 -7.62 -3.70 15.39
C GLY A 87 -6.46 -4.17 14.48
N ILE A 88 -5.30 -4.50 15.05
CA ILE A 88 -4.09 -4.83 14.26
C ILE A 88 -4.31 -6.02 13.34
N GLU A 89 -4.91 -7.09 13.85
CA GLU A 89 -5.16 -8.29 13.02
C GLU A 89 -6.09 -7.97 11.84
N ASN A 90 -7.06 -7.07 12.02
CA ASN A 90 -7.93 -6.63 10.93
C ASN A 90 -7.18 -5.79 9.88
N GLU A 91 -6.23 -4.95 10.30
CA GLU A 91 -5.37 -4.20 9.39
C GLU A 91 -4.44 -5.16 8.61
N ILE A 92 -3.81 -6.13 9.26
CA ILE A 92 -2.97 -7.16 8.61
C ILE A 92 -3.79 -8.01 7.64
N GLN A 93 -4.97 -8.47 8.06
CA GLN A 93 -5.87 -9.23 7.20
C GLN A 93 -6.26 -8.42 5.95
N ALA A 94 -6.53 -7.12 6.11
CA ALA A 94 -6.79 -6.23 4.97
C ALA A 94 -5.58 -6.13 4.02
N VAL A 95 -4.35 -6.09 4.53
CA VAL A 95 -3.15 -6.16 3.68
C VAL A 95 -3.13 -7.46 2.89
N CYS A 96 -3.28 -8.61 3.55
CA CYS A 96 -3.26 -9.93 2.90
C CYS A 96 -4.33 -10.03 1.79
N GLU A 97 -5.56 -9.62 2.12
CA GLU A 97 -6.68 -9.62 1.19
C GLU A 97 -6.45 -8.70 -0.02
N GLY A 98 -6.04 -7.45 0.22
CA GLY A 98 -5.75 -6.49 -0.84
C GLY A 98 -4.58 -6.94 -1.71
N TYR A 99 -3.51 -7.47 -1.11
CA TYR A 99 -2.36 -8.02 -1.85
C TYR A 99 -2.76 -9.22 -2.72
N SER A 100 -3.59 -10.13 -2.21
CA SER A 100 -4.05 -11.28 -3.01
C SER A 100 -4.85 -10.88 -4.26
N ARG A 101 -5.56 -9.74 -4.22
CA ARG A 101 -6.29 -9.19 -5.37
C ARG A 101 -5.43 -8.31 -6.27
N ASN A 102 -4.50 -7.54 -5.69
CA ASN A 102 -3.84 -6.41 -6.32
C ASN A 102 -2.33 -6.35 -5.99
N SER A 103 -1.64 -7.50 -6.01
CA SER A 103 -0.21 -7.61 -5.66
C SER A 103 0.69 -6.66 -6.46
N TRP A 104 0.32 -6.39 -7.72
CA TRP A 104 1.05 -5.48 -8.59
C TRP A 104 1.14 -4.05 -8.04
N ALA A 105 0.14 -3.61 -7.27
CA ALA A 105 0.07 -2.25 -6.73
C ALA A 105 0.95 -2.08 -5.49
N VAL A 106 1.24 -3.15 -4.74
CA VAL A 106 1.96 -3.06 -3.47
C VAL A 106 3.47 -2.90 -3.71
N GLU A 107 4.06 -1.87 -3.10
CA GLU A 107 5.51 -1.64 -3.08
C GLU A 107 6.14 -2.08 -1.76
N ALA A 108 5.44 -1.82 -0.66
CA ALA A 108 5.87 -2.13 0.68
C ALA A 108 4.67 -2.29 1.60
N VAL A 109 4.85 -3.08 2.65
CA VAL A 109 3.96 -3.14 3.81
C VAL A 109 4.73 -2.56 4.99
N LEU A 110 4.21 -1.47 5.57
CA LEU A 110 4.83 -0.76 6.69
C LEU A 110 4.04 -1.10 7.96
N VAL A 111 4.58 -2.02 8.77
CA VAL A 111 3.94 -2.42 10.02
C VAL A 111 4.21 -1.39 11.11
N GLY A 112 3.21 -0.53 11.35
CA GLY A 112 3.30 0.57 12.29
C GLY A 112 3.86 1.88 11.72
N ASN A 113 3.60 2.96 12.44
CA ASN A 113 4.14 4.29 12.27
C ASN A 113 4.40 4.89 13.65
N GLU A 114 5.67 5.16 13.98
CA GLU A 114 6.07 5.75 15.27
C GLU A 114 5.70 4.89 16.51
N ASN A 115 5.63 3.57 16.34
CA ASN A 115 5.12 2.66 17.35
C ASN A 115 6.18 2.06 18.29
N VAL A 116 7.46 2.14 17.94
CA VAL A 116 8.57 1.62 18.76
C VAL A 116 8.61 2.38 20.08
N ARG A 117 8.53 1.65 21.20
CA ARG A 117 8.57 2.22 22.54
C ARG A 117 9.96 2.79 22.85
N ASN A 118 10.02 4.09 23.10
CA ASN A 118 11.20 4.81 23.54
C ASN A 118 10.82 5.83 24.63
N GLY A 119 11.12 5.50 25.89
CA GLY A 119 10.62 6.27 27.04
C GLY A 119 9.09 6.28 27.08
N ASP A 120 8.51 7.48 27.13
CA ASP A 120 7.05 7.69 27.21
C ASP A 120 6.38 7.80 25.82
N PHE A 121 7.12 7.56 24.74
CA PHE A 121 6.62 7.59 23.37
C PHE A 121 6.61 6.19 22.74
N GLY A 122 5.63 5.93 21.88
CA GLY A 122 5.40 4.61 21.28
C GLY A 122 4.78 3.59 22.26
N GLN A 123 4.25 2.50 21.73
CA GLN A 123 3.49 1.52 22.52
C GLN A 123 4.09 0.12 22.50
N TYR A 124 4.87 -0.23 21.47
CA TYR A 124 5.27 -1.61 21.20
C TYR A 124 6.77 -1.78 21.35
N SER A 125 7.17 -2.89 21.95
CA SER A 125 8.57 -3.33 21.89
C SER A 125 8.96 -3.71 20.45
N VAL A 126 10.27 -3.79 20.19
CA VAL A 126 10.77 -4.28 18.90
C VAL A 126 10.31 -5.71 18.62
N ASP A 127 10.29 -6.57 19.65
CA ASP A 127 9.85 -7.97 19.51
C ASP A 127 8.37 -8.07 19.12
N GLU A 128 7.51 -7.22 19.69
CA GLU A 128 6.10 -7.15 19.29
C GLU A 128 5.93 -6.68 17.84
N LEU A 129 6.75 -5.72 17.39
CA LEU A 129 6.70 -5.26 16.00
C LEU A 129 7.14 -6.36 15.02
N ILE A 130 8.18 -7.13 15.37
CA ILE A 130 8.63 -8.28 14.57
C ILE A 130 7.53 -9.34 14.48
N TYR A 131 6.84 -9.63 15.58
CA TYR A 131 5.72 -10.58 15.60
C TYR A 131 4.64 -10.24 14.58
N TYR A 132 4.32 -8.96 14.40
CA TYR A 132 3.28 -8.53 13.44
C TYR A 132 3.73 -8.53 11.97
N ILE A 133 5.02 -8.72 11.69
CA ILE A 133 5.55 -8.81 10.32
C ILE A 133 5.40 -10.24 9.76
N GLY A 134 5.37 -11.26 10.62
CA GLY A 134 5.29 -12.68 10.26
C GLY A 134 6.59 -13.43 10.53
#